data_AF-A0A841IKS2-F1
#
_entry.id   AF-A0A841IKS2-F1
#
_cell.length_a   1.000
_cell.length_b   1.000
_cell.length_c   1.000
_cell.angle_alpha   90.00
_cell.angle_beta   90.00
_cell.angle_gamma   90.00
#
_symmetry.space_group_name_H-M   'P 1'
#
loop_
_entity.id
_entity.type
_entity.pdbx_description
1 polymer ?
#
loop_
_entity_poly.entity_id
_entity_poly.type
_entity_poly.pdbx_seq_one_letter_code
_entity_poly.pdbx_strand_id
1 'polypeptide(L)'
;MSTSQEDTSPTAPDPEDGPPAASGPSEENPFLAAAGTPVPVGGVFSAETFSLTGLLLLATVVAGMRLPDLFGWFVLAGSEAEPGQAALLQAEITVAGGLSALAVLMSALALFTSGAGSRAWTRWLATATVLVGSLLVLTAVLAYAGAAA
;
A
#
# COMPACT_ATOMS: atom_id res chain seq x y z
N MET A 1 15.22 92.76 -1.63
CA MET A 1 14.51 93.43 -0.52
C MET A 1 13.21 92.66 -0.29
N SER A 2 13.01 92.18 0.96
CA SER A 2 11.73 91.83 1.62
C SER A 2 10.78 90.81 0.96
N THR A 3 10.02 89.96 1.65
CA THR A 3 9.91 89.45 3.05
C THR A 3 8.85 88.34 3.01
N SER A 4 8.86 87.48 4.03
CA SER A 4 7.91 86.41 4.38
C SER A 4 6.41 86.68 4.16
N GLN A 5 5.64 85.59 4.01
CA GLN A 5 4.44 85.42 4.85
C GLN A 5 4.10 83.94 5.10
N GLU A 6 3.76 83.68 6.36
CA GLU A 6 3.51 82.41 7.03
C GLU A 6 2.15 81.75 6.71
N ASP A 7 2.10 80.45 7.03
CA ASP A 7 1.01 79.68 7.64
C ASP A 7 -0.42 79.71 7.07
N THR A 8 -0.89 78.52 6.68
CA THR A 8 -2.13 77.95 7.24
C THR A 8 -2.03 76.42 7.30
N SER A 9 -2.57 75.90 8.40
CA SER A 9 -2.38 74.56 8.97
C SER A 9 -3.30 73.48 8.34
N PRO A 10 -3.23 72.20 8.78
CA PRO A 10 -3.39 71.00 7.97
C PRO A 10 -4.83 70.50 7.86
N THR A 11 -5.14 69.75 6.79
CA THR A 11 -6.27 68.80 6.78
C THR A 11 -5.94 67.66 5.83
N ALA A 12 -5.91 66.45 6.37
CA ALA A 12 -6.09 65.20 5.67
C ALA A 12 -7.22 64.44 6.40
N PRO A 13 -7.75 63.35 5.84
CA PRO A 13 -8.38 63.15 4.53
C PRO A 13 -9.89 62.86 4.72
N ASP A 14 -10.71 62.88 3.67
CA ASP A 14 -12.01 62.17 3.72
C ASP A 14 -12.23 61.44 2.38
N PRO A 15 -12.57 60.13 2.40
CA PRO A 15 -12.58 59.28 1.22
C PRO A 15 -13.91 59.39 0.49
N GLU A 16 -13.83 59.58 -0.82
CA GLU A 16 -14.97 59.53 -1.72
C GLU A 16 -15.64 58.15 -1.70
N ASP A 17 -16.97 58.17 -1.58
CA ASP A 17 -17.90 57.10 -1.86
C ASP A 17 -17.56 56.36 -3.16
N GLY A 18 -17.09 55.12 -3.04
CA GLY A 18 -16.96 54.16 -4.14
C GLY A 18 -17.89 52.95 -3.93
N PRO A 19 -18.66 52.52 -4.94
CA PRO A 19 -19.66 51.43 -4.82
C PRO A 19 -19.03 50.04 -4.54
N PRO A 20 -19.83 49.06 -4.06
CA PRO A 20 -19.31 47.87 -3.40
C PRO A 20 -18.71 46.82 -4.36
N ALA A 21 -17.70 46.14 -3.85
CA ALA A 21 -17.35 44.75 -4.13
C ALA A 21 -17.43 44.28 -5.59
N ALA A 22 -16.33 44.46 -6.33
CA ALA A 22 -15.96 43.47 -7.34
C ALA A 22 -15.33 42.29 -6.59
N SER A 23 -16.13 41.27 -6.30
CA SER A 23 -15.64 39.91 -6.08
C SER A 23 -14.85 39.50 -7.32
N GLY A 24 -13.54 39.75 -7.30
CA GLY A 24 -12.62 39.11 -8.23
C GLY A 24 -12.82 37.60 -8.13
N PRO A 25 -12.62 36.84 -9.23
CA PRO A 25 -12.67 35.39 -9.18
C PRO A 25 -11.76 34.97 -8.04
N SER A 26 -12.32 34.33 -7.02
CA SER A 26 -11.51 33.66 -6.01
C SER A 26 -10.65 32.70 -6.80
N GLU A 27 -9.38 33.06 -7.00
CA GLU A 27 -8.35 32.10 -7.34
C GLU A 27 -8.45 31.08 -6.23
N GLU A 28 -9.16 29.99 -6.50
CA GLU A 28 -9.23 28.81 -5.67
C GLU A 28 -7.78 28.39 -5.48
N ASN A 29 -7.18 28.85 -4.38
CA ASN A 29 -5.84 28.46 -3.99
C ASN A 29 -5.84 26.93 -4.03
N PRO A 30 -5.11 26.27 -4.95
CA PRO A 30 -5.13 24.81 -5.05
C PRO A 30 -4.66 24.17 -3.73
N PHE A 31 -3.95 24.95 -2.91
CA PHE A 31 -3.54 24.61 -1.56
C PHE A 31 -4.71 24.54 -0.55
N LEU A 32 -5.73 25.38 -0.69
CA LEU A 32 -6.94 25.36 0.13
C LEU A 32 -7.99 24.38 -0.42
N ALA A 33 -8.02 24.15 -1.74
CA ALA A 33 -8.83 23.08 -2.34
C ALA A 33 -8.38 21.68 -1.88
N ALA A 34 -7.09 21.50 -1.58
CA ALA A 34 -6.54 20.27 -1.01
C ALA A 34 -6.89 20.06 0.48
N ALA A 35 -7.30 21.11 1.20
CA ALA A 35 -7.67 20.98 2.62
C ALA A 35 -8.98 20.19 2.84
N GLY A 36 -9.75 19.96 1.77
CA GLY A 36 -11.01 19.22 1.78
C GLY A 36 -10.92 17.78 1.29
N THR A 37 -9.74 17.23 0.96
CA THR A 37 -9.67 15.82 0.59
C THR A 37 -10.05 14.97 1.79
N PRO A 38 -11.14 14.17 1.73
CA PRO A 38 -11.54 13.34 2.85
C PRO A 38 -10.38 12.42 3.20
N VAL A 39 -9.84 12.59 4.40
CA VAL A 39 -8.84 11.68 4.94
C VAL A 39 -9.54 10.32 5.04
N PRO A 40 -9.05 9.28 4.34
CA PRO A 40 -9.64 7.97 4.43
C PRO A 40 -9.59 7.52 5.88
N VAL A 41 -10.75 7.29 6.48
CA VAL A 41 -10.86 6.77 7.84
C VAL A 41 -10.43 5.30 7.79
N GLY A 42 -9.13 5.06 7.99
CA GLY A 42 -8.56 3.73 8.08
C GLY A 42 -9.06 3.03 9.34
N GLY A 43 -9.79 1.93 9.16
CA GLY A 43 -10.22 1.04 10.25
C GLY A 43 -9.39 -0.24 10.32
N VAL A 44 -9.64 -1.07 11.34
CA VAL A 44 -8.95 -2.37 11.53
C VAL A 44 -9.12 -3.29 10.30
N PHE A 45 -10.23 -3.16 9.57
CA PHE A 45 -10.52 -3.82 8.29
C PHE A 45 -10.18 -2.97 7.05
N SER A 46 -9.12 -2.16 7.13
CA SER A 46 -8.62 -1.38 5.99
C SER A 46 -7.79 -2.25 5.03
N ALA A 47 -7.74 -1.82 3.77
CA ALA A 47 -6.83 -2.38 2.76
C ALA A 47 -5.36 -2.38 3.24
N GLU A 48 -4.97 -1.41 4.07
CA GLU A 48 -3.63 -1.32 4.65
C GLU A 48 -3.31 -2.50 5.57
N THR A 49 -4.23 -2.85 6.48
CA THR A 49 -4.06 -3.97 7.40
C THR A 49 -3.93 -5.28 6.63
N PHE A 50 -4.85 -5.53 5.69
CA PHE A 50 -4.83 -6.76 4.89
C PHE A 50 -3.56 -6.88 4.04
N SER A 51 -3.09 -5.76 3.47
CA SER A 51 -1.83 -5.75 2.71
C SER A 51 -0.63 -6.06 3.59
N LEU A 52 -0.57 -5.49 4.81
CA LEU A 52 0.53 -5.74 5.75
C LEU A 52 0.47 -7.16 6.30
N THR A 53 -0.71 -7.68 6.63
CA THR A 53 -0.87 -9.07 7.08
C THR A 53 -0.44 -10.05 5.99
N GLY A 54 -0.87 -9.84 4.74
CA GLY A 54 -0.43 -10.65 3.60
C GLY A 54 1.08 -10.58 3.41
N LEU A 55 1.67 -9.37 3.50
CA LEU A 55 3.11 -9.18 3.38
C LEU A 55 3.89 -9.91 4.48
N LEU A 56 3.44 -9.84 5.73
CA LEU A 56 4.08 -10.50 6.87
C LEU A 56 4.01 -12.02 6.75
N LEU A 57 2.86 -12.56 6.34
CA LEU A 57 2.71 -14.00 6.06
C LEU A 57 3.62 -14.45 4.92
N LEU A 58 3.74 -13.64 3.86
CA LEU A 58 4.65 -13.95 2.77
C LEU A 58 6.11 -13.90 3.24
N ALA A 59 6.46 -12.90 4.06
CA ALA A 59 7.80 -12.73 4.58
C ALA A 59 8.25 -13.91 5.44
N THR A 60 7.36 -14.52 6.23
CA THR A 60 7.71 -15.72 7.02
C THR A 60 7.99 -16.92 6.12
N VAL A 61 7.21 -17.11 5.05
CA VAL A 61 7.46 -18.18 4.08
C VAL A 61 8.79 -17.97 3.36
N VAL A 62 9.04 -16.75 2.87
CA VAL A 62 10.28 -16.41 2.16
C VAL A 62 11.48 -16.55 3.08
N ALA A 63 11.41 -16.09 4.34
CA ALA A 63 12.50 -16.22 5.30
C ALA A 63 12.86 -17.69 5.59
N GLY A 64 11.90 -18.61 5.45
CA GLY A 64 12.15 -20.04 5.58
C GLY A 64 13.01 -20.65 4.47
N MET A 65 13.05 -20.05 3.27
CA MET A 65 13.82 -20.43 2.05
C MET A 65 13.86 -21.92 1.65
N ARG A 66 13.14 -22.83 2.31
CA ARG A 66 13.19 -24.27 2.01
C ARG A 66 12.28 -24.69 0.87
N LEU A 67 11.22 -23.95 0.60
CA LEU A 67 10.23 -24.29 -0.43
C LEU A 67 10.83 -24.38 -1.85
N PRO A 68 11.69 -23.42 -2.28
CA PRO A 68 12.40 -23.52 -3.55
C PRO A 68 13.38 -24.71 -3.59
N ASP A 69 14.06 -24.98 -2.47
CA ASP A 69 15.01 -26.10 -2.38
C ASP A 69 14.29 -27.44 -2.49
N LEU A 70 13.16 -27.61 -1.78
CA LEU A 70 12.32 -28.80 -1.85
C LEU A 70 11.72 -29.00 -3.24
N PHE A 71 11.32 -27.91 -3.90
CA PHE A 71 10.90 -27.97 -5.30
C PHE A 71 12.03 -28.43 -6.22
N GLY A 72 13.22 -27.87 -6.08
CA GLY A 72 14.38 -28.30 -6.85
C GLY A 72 14.69 -29.78 -6.63
N TRP A 73 14.59 -30.25 -5.39
CA TRP A 73 14.90 -31.62 -5.02
C TRP A 73 13.89 -32.64 -5.57
N PHE A 74 12.58 -32.39 -5.36
CA PHE A 74 11.54 -33.33 -5.78
C PHE A 74 11.17 -33.21 -7.26
N VAL A 75 11.11 -31.99 -7.79
CA VAL A 75 10.57 -31.74 -9.14
C VAL A 75 11.68 -31.71 -10.19
N LEU A 76 12.80 -31.03 -9.92
CA LEU A 76 13.87 -30.89 -10.90
C LEU A 76 14.87 -32.07 -10.86
N ALA A 77 15.21 -32.55 -9.66
CA ALA A 77 16.16 -33.65 -9.47
C ALA A 77 15.50 -35.03 -9.40
N GLY A 78 14.16 -35.11 -9.33
CA GLY A 78 13.41 -36.38 -9.30
C GLY A 78 13.82 -37.30 -8.15
N SER A 79 14.25 -36.73 -7.02
CA SER A 79 14.74 -37.50 -5.89
C SER A 79 13.59 -38.00 -5.01
N GLU A 80 13.66 -39.25 -4.57
CA GLU A 80 12.71 -39.78 -3.60
C GLU A 80 13.09 -39.37 -2.17
N ALA A 81 12.07 -39.14 -1.34
CA ALA A 81 12.30 -38.86 0.07
C ALA A 81 12.78 -40.13 0.79
N GLU A 82 13.80 -39.98 1.65
CA GLU A 82 14.27 -41.09 2.49
C GLU A 82 13.14 -41.67 3.35
N PRO A 83 13.04 -43.01 3.45
CA PRO A 83 12.02 -43.66 4.24
C PRO A 83 12.12 -43.25 5.71
N GLY A 84 11.12 -42.51 6.19
CA GLY A 84 11.06 -41.94 7.54
C GLY A 84 11.06 -40.40 7.59
N GLN A 85 11.49 -39.73 6.52
CA GLN A 85 11.50 -38.26 6.43
C GLN A 85 10.38 -37.70 5.55
N ALA A 86 9.77 -38.53 4.69
CA ALA A 86 8.71 -38.13 3.76
C ALA A 86 7.54 -37.38 4.45
N ALA A 87 7.07 -37.88 5.59
CA ALA A 87 5.96 -37.24 6.31
C ALA A 87 6.31 -35.85 6.86
N LEU A 88 7.55 -35.64 7.31
CA LEU A 88 8.03 -34.34 7.79
C LEU A 88 8.17 -33.34 6.64
N LEU A 89 8.72 -33.78 5.51
CA LEU A 89 8.87 -32.96 4.30
C LEU A 89 7.51 -32.57 3.72
N GLN A 90 6.55 -33.49 3.70
CA GLN A 90 5.17 -33.19 3.29
C GLN A 90 4.47 -32.22 4.24
N ALA A 91 4.66 -32.36 5.55
CA ALA A 91 4.14 -31.42 6.53
C ALA A 91 4.74 -30.01 6.33
N GLU A 92 6.04 -29.93 6.04
CA GLU A 92 6.71 -28.66 5.76
C GLU A 92 6.18 -27.99 4.48
N ILE A 93 6.05 -28.74 3.38
CA ILE A 93 5.49 -28.25 2.12
C ILE A 93 4.04 -27.76 2.30
N THR A 94 3.22 -28.51 3.04
CA THR A 94 1.82 -28.16 3.27
C THR A 94 1.65 -26.92 4.15
N VAL A 95 2.44 -26.77 5.21
CA VAL A 95 2.42 -25.58 6.07
C VAL A 95 2.87 -24.35 5.28
N ALA A 96 3.98 -24.44 4.56
CA ALA A 96 4.52 -23.30 3.83
C ALA A 96 3.68 -22.92 2.60
N GLY A 97 3.11 -23.91 1.91
CA GLY A 97 2.12 -23.71 0.86
C GLY A 97 0.81 -23.09 1.38
N GLY A 98 0.32 -23.57 2.53
CA GLY A 98 -0.87 -23.03 3.19
C GLY A 98 -0.70 -21.58 3.63
N LEU A 99 0.43 -21.24 4.24
CA LEU A 99 0.77 -19.86 4.60
C LEU A 99 0.86 -18.94 3.37
N SER A 100 1.42 -19.44 2.27
CA SER A 100 1.47 -18.71 1.00
C SER A 100 0.07 -18.44 0.45
N ALA A 101 -0.82 -19.44 0.50
CA ALA A 101 -2.21 -19.28 0.07
C ALA A 101 -2.96 -18.26 0.93
N LEU A 102 -2.77 -18.29 2.25
CA LEU A 102 -3.33 -17.29 3.16
C LEU A 102 -2.80 -15.88 2.87
N ALA A 103 -1.50 -15.75 2.59
CA ALA A 103 -0.91 -14.48 2.19
C ALA A 103 -1.59 -13.92 0.93
N VAL A 104 -1.77 -14.76 -0.11
CA VAL A 104 -2.48 -14.39 -1.34
C VAL A 104 -3.92 -13.96 -1.05
N LEU A 105 -4.65 -14.72 -0.23
CA LEU A 105 -6.05 -14.40 0.11
C LEU A 105 -6.17 -13.06 0.83
N MET A 106 -5.31 -12.80 1.82
CA MET A 106 -5.29 -11.53 2.55
C MET A 106 -4.94 -10.36 1.62
N SER A 107 -3.95 -10.54 0.73
CA SER A 107 -3.58 -9.49 -0.22
C SER A 107 -4.62 -9.27 -1.32
N ALA A 108 -5.30 -10.32 -1.79
CA ALA A 108 -6.42 -10.18 -2.71
C ALA A 108 -7.57 -9.41 -2.06
N LEU A 109 -7.86 -9.68 -0.78
CA LEU A 109 -8.84 -8.94 0.00
C LEU A 109 -8.42 -7.47 0.20
N ALA A 110 -7.12 -7.19 0.37
CA ALA A 110 -6.59 -5.83 0.38
C ALA A 110 -6.85 -5.08 -0.94
N LEU A 111 -6.69 -5.75 -2.08
CA LEU A 111 -7.02 -5.17 -3.39
C LEU A 111 -8.52 -4.95 -3.56
N PHE A 112 -9.36 -5.90 -3.12
CA PHE A 112 -10.81 -5.78 -3.22
C PHE A 112 -11.36 -4.64 -2.34
N THR A 113 -10.74 -4.43 -1.18
CA THR A 113 -11.10 -3.34 -0.25
C THR A 113 -10.42 -2.01 -0.59
N SER A 114 -9.52 -1.98 -1.58
CA SER A 114 -8.82 -0.75 -1.99
C SER A 114 -9.74 0.16 -2.82
N GLY A 115 -10.26 1.22 -2.18
CA GLY A 115 -11.08 2.26 -2.81
C GLY A 115 -10.29 3.49 -3.25
N ALA A 116 -11.00 4.52 -3.73
CA ALA A 116 -10.41 5.79 -4.19
C ALA A 116 -9.61 6.55 -3.10
N GLY A 117 -9.87 6.28 -1.82
CA GLY A 117 -9.10 6.81 -0.69
C GLY A 117 -7.89 5.96 -0.31
N SER A 118 -7.72 4.75 -0.84
CA SER A 118 -6.58 3.90 -0.45
C SER A 118 -5.27 4.47 -0.98
N ARG A 119 -4.23 4.46 -0.14
CA ARG A 119 -2.91 4.95 -0.53
C ARG A 119 -2.31 4.06 -1.63
N ALA A 120 -1.66 4.67 -2.61
CA ALA A 120 -1.11 3.94 -3.76
C ALA A 120 -0.14 2.81 -3.36
N TRP A 121 0.70 3.02 -2.33
CA TRP A 121 1.66 2.01 -1.86
C TRP A 121 1.01 0.70 -1.41
N THR A 122 -0.19 0.76 -0.85
CA THR A 122 -0.96 -0.42 -0.41
C THR A 122 -1.35 -1.29 -1.59
N ARG A 123 -1.74 -0.69 -2.72
CA ARG A 123 -2.10 -1.42 -3.94
C ARG A 123 -0.89 -2.10 -4.57
N TRP A 124 0.26 -1.41 -4.58
CA TRP A 124 1.53 -1.96 -5.06
C TRP A 124 2.04 -3.12 -4.19
N LEU A 125 1.97 -2.99 -2.87
CA LEU A 125 2.34 -4.09 -1.98
C LEU A 125 1.41 -5.28 -2.14
N ALA A 126 0.09 -5.07 -2.09
CA ALA A 126 -0.86 -6.16 -2.21
C ALA A 126 -0.74 -6.90 -3.55
N THR A 127 -0.53 -6.19 -4.67
CA THR A 127 -0.26 -6.83 -5.98
C THR A 127 1.03 -7.64 -5.97
N ALA A 128 2.14 -7.10 -5.44
CA ALA A 128 3.40 -7.83 -5.32
C ALA A 128 3.24 -9.10 -4.46
N THR A 129 2.54 -8.99 -3.33
CA THR A 129 2.29 -10.14 -2.45
C THR A 129 1.43 -11.20 -3.11
N VAL A 130 0.39 -10.83 -3.87
CA VAL A 130 -0.42 -11.77 -4.65
C VAL A 130 0.44 -12.51 -5.67
N LEU A 131 1.28 -11.80 -6.42
CA LEU A 131 2.13 -12.42 -7.44
C LEU A 131 3.13 -13.41 -6.85
N VAL A 132 3.91 -12.98 -5.85
CA VAL A 132 4.94 -13.81 -5.23
C VAL A 132 4.30 -14.97 -4.44
N GLY A 133 3.22 -14.71 -3.70
CA GLY A 133 2.49 -15.75 -2.98
C GLY A 133 1.89 -16.79 -3.92
N SER A 134 1.33 -16.38 -5.05
CA SER A 134 0.78 -17.33 -6.04
C SER A 134 1.86 -18.22 -6.64
N LEU A 135 3.04 -17.65 -6.91
CA LEU A 135 4.19 -18.42 -7.38
C LEU A 135 4.61 -19.46 -6.33
N LEU A 136 4.69 -19.08 -5.05
CA LEU A 136 5.04 -20.02 -3.98
C LEU A 136 3.99 -21.13 -3.78
N VAL A 137 2.70 -20.81 -3.92
CA VAL A 137 1.63 -21.82 -3.91
C VAL A 137 1.82 -22.81 -5.05
N LEU A 138 2.10 -22.35 -6.26
CA LEU A 138 2.38 -23.22 -7.40
C LEU A 138 3.59 -24.12 -7.13
N THR A 139 4.68 -23.55 -6.62
CA THR A 139 5.89 -24.29 -6.22
C THR A 139 5.56 -25.37 -5.17
N ALA A 140 4.73 -25.06 -4.18
CA ALA A 140 4.31 -26.00 -3.14
C ALA A 140 3.48 -27.15 -3.71
N VAL A 141 2.53 -26.85 -4.61
CA VAL A 141 1.69 -27.88 -5.26
C VAL A 141 2.55 -28.81 -6.10
N LEU A 142 3.48 -28.28 -6.88
CA LEU A 142 4.38 -29.07 -7.70
C LEU A 142 5.32 -29.92 -6.86
N ALA A 143 5.91 -29.35 -5.80
CA ALA A 143 6.76 -30.09 -4.87
C ALA A 143 6.00 -31.22 -4.16
N TYR A 144 4.76 -30.96 -3.74
CA TYR A 144 3.91 -31.97 -3.11
C TYR A 144 3.56 -33.11 -4.06
N ALA A 145 3.16 -32.77 -5.30
CA ALA A 145 2.84 -33.76 -6.32
C ALA A 145 4.07 -34.58 -6.73
N GLY A 146 5.24 -33.94 -6.86
CA GLY A 146 6.50 -34.61 -7.18
C GLY A 146 6.99 -35.52 -6.05
N ALA A 147 6.81 -35.11 -4.78
CA ALA A 147 7.14 -35.95 -3.63
C ALA A 147 6.19 -37.14 -3.42
N ALA A 148 5.06 -37.18 -4.13
CA ALA A 148 4.06 -38.24 -4.06
C ALA A 148 4.07 -39.17 -5.29
N ALA A 149 4.91 -38.87 -6.29
CA ALA A 149 5.13 -39.66 -7.50
C ALA A 149 6.22 -40.70 -7.27
#